data_AF-A0A0U2XA50-F1
#
_entry.id   AF-A0A0U2XA50-F1
#
_cell.length_a   1.000
_cell.length_b   1.000
_cell.length_c   1.000
_cell.angle_alpha   90.00
_cell.angle_beta   90.00
_cell.angle_gamma   90.00
#
_symmetry.space_group_name_H-M   'P 1'
#
loop_
_entity.id
_entity.type
_entity.pdbx_description
1 polymer ?
#
loop_
_entity_poly.entity_id
_entity_poly.type
_entity_poly.pdbx_seq_one_letter_code
_entity_poly.pdbx_strand_id
1 'polypeptide(L)'
;MYTCIVCGYKDLEMESYGKEYPSCEICSCCGFQFGIDDDKGISHDLWRETWIKKDCSFWYTPDRPIAWDVEKQLKSIGIMYKKKDANKNICPVCKYDGLDEPAYNSLGYGSYDICQGCGFQFGLDDYPDKNKGIQKWRENWIRGGSSWYSTSSIKPNWNPTEQLIHLSKIKK
;
A
#
# COMPACT_ATOMS: atom_id res chain seq x y z
N MET A 1 -22.25 -10.68 8.74
CA MET A 1 -20.86 -10.20 8.70
C MET A 1 -20.32 -10.24 10.11
N TYR A 2 -19.35 -11.11 10.34
CA TYR A 2 -18.72 -11.32 11.64
C TYR A 2 -17.31 -10.74 11.65
N THR A 3 -16.77 -10.49 12.84
CA THR A 3 -15.42 -9.93 13.01
C THR A 3 -14.42 -11.05 13.27
N CYS A 4 -13.37 -11.13 12.46
CA CYS A 4 -12.24 -12.01 12.68
C CYS A 4 -11.55 -11.68 14.00
N ILE A 5 -11.50 -12.64 14.92
CA ILE A 5 -10.84 -12.46 16.22
C ILE A 5 -9.30 -12.35 16.11
N VAL A 6 -8.73 -12.83 15.00
CA VAL A 6 -7.28 -12.75 14.75
C VAL A 6 -6.89 -11.35 14.28
N CYS A 7 -7.58 -10.76 13.32
CA CYS A 7 -7.11 -9.51 12.71
C CYS A 7 -8.10 -8.33 12.76
N GLY A 8 -9.36 -8.55 13.15
CA GLY A 8 -10.40 -7.52 13.22
C GLY A 8 -11.13 -7.24 11.90
N TYR A 9 -10.90 -8.05 10.86
CA TYR A 9 -11.62 -7.95 9.58
C TYR A 9 -13.11 -8.22 9.79
N LYS A 10 -13.98 -7.36 9.26
CA LYS A 10 -15.41 -7.33 9.60
C LYS A 10 -16.32 -8.04 8.61
N ASP A 11 -15.77 -8.72 7.62
CA ASP A 11 -16.55 -9.35 6.54
C ASP A 11 -16.31 -10.86 6.50
N LEU A 12 -16.37 -11.49 7.67
CA LEU A 12 -16.52 -12.94 7.73
C LEU A 12 -17.98 -13.33 7.45
N GLU A 13 -18.16 -14.41 6.70
CA GLU A 13 -19.47 -15.01 6.43
C GLU A 13 -20.07 -15.63 7.69
N MET A 14 -19.22 -16.25 8.52
CA MET A 14 -19.59 -16.97 9.73
C MET A 14 -18.83 -16.47 10.96
N GLU A 15 -19.40 -16.69 12.15
CA GLU A 15 -18.71 -16.43 13.40
C GLU A 15 -17.51 -17.37 13.53
N SER A 16 -16.33 -16.86 13.90
CA SER A 16 -15.09 -17.66 13.99
C SER A 16 -15.28 -18.96 14.77
N TYR A 17 -15.98 -18.89 15.90
CA TYR A 17 -16.35 -20.04 16.73
C TYR A 17 -17.81 -19.93 17.12
N GLY A 18 -18.65 -20.80 16.56
CA GLY A 18 -20.02 -20.97 17.02
C GLY A 18 -20.07 -21.71 18.35
N LYS A 19 -21.29 -21.99 18.83
CA LYS A 19 -21.50 -22.69 20.12
C LYS A 19 -20.94 -24.11 20.16
N GLU A 20 -20.97 -24.81 19.03
CA GLU A 20 -20.61 -26.24 18.95
C GLU A 20 -19.38 -26.49 18.08
N TYR A 21 -19.16 -25.68 17.05
CA TYR A 21 -18.11 -25.90 16.06
C TYR A 21 -17.46 -24.59 15.59
N PRO A 22 -16.16 -24.62 15.23
CA PRO A 22 -15.51 -23.53 14.51
C PRO A 22 -16.10 -23.38 13.10
N SER A 23 -15.96 -22.21 12.48
CA SER A 23 -16.55 -21.97 11.16
C SER A 23 -15.86 -22.68 10.00
N CYS A 24 -14.63 -23.16 10.17
CA CYS A 24 -13.77 -23.65 9.07
C CYS A 24 -13.48 -22.60 7.98
N GLU A 25 -13.95 -21.36 8.16
CA GLU A 25 -13.77 -20.26 7.24
C GLU A 25 -12.32 -19.78 7.27
N ILE A 26 -11.78 -19.42 6.11
CA ILE A 26 -10.49 -18.77 5.98
C ILE A 26 -10.73 -17.26 5.95
N CYS A 27 -10.15 -16.52 6.89
CA CYS A 27 -10.28 -15.07 6.86
C CYS A 27 -9.58 -14.47 5.61
N SER A 28 -10.33 -13.82 4.71
CA SER A 28 -9.78 -13.16 3.51
C SER A 28 -8.69 -12.11 3.79
N CYS A 29 -8.67 -11.55 5.00
CA CYS A 29 -7.66 -10.57 5.40
C CYS A 29 -6.35 -11.22 5.89
N CYS A 30 -6.40 -12.07 6.93
CA CYS A 30 -5.18 -12.60 7.56
C CYS A 30 -4.84 -14.05 7.20
N GLY A 31 -5.73 -14.75 6.51
CA GLY A 31 -5.54 -16.12 6.05
C GLY A 31 -5.67 -17.21 7.12
N PHE A 32 -6.04 -16.87 8.35
CA PHE A 32 -6.26 -17.87 9.41
C PHE A 32 -7.52 -18.69 9.14
N GLN A 33 -7.43 -20.02 9.25
CA GLN A 33 -8.57 -20.93 9.14
C GLN A 33 -9.02 -21.44 10.52
N PHE A 34 -10.23 -21.05 10.93
CA PHE A 34 -10.78 -21.39 12.25
C PHE A 34 -11.13 -22.88 12.36
N GLY A 35 -10.67 -23.56 13.41
CA GLY A 35 -10.85 -25.00 13.59
C GLY A 35 -9.87 -25.87 12.82
N ILE A 36 -8.94 -25.28 12.08
CA ILE A 36 -7.94 -26.02 11.30
C ILE A 36 -6.53 -25.60 11.71
N ASP A 37 -6.24 -24.30 11.80
CA ASP A 37 -4.91 -23.83 12.17
C ASP A 37 -4.66 -23.88 13.69
N ASP A 38 -5.69 -23.61 14.49
CA ASP A 38 -5.69 -23.79 15.94
C ASP A 38 -5.66 -25.27 16.36
N ASP A 39 -6.30 -26.17 15.61
CA ASP A 39 -6.20 -27.61 15.83
C ASP A 39 -4.78 -28.16 15.60
N LYS A 40 -3.97 -27.45 14.80
CA LYS A 40 -2.53 -27.70 14.65
C LYS A 40 -1.69 -27.09 15.78
N GLY A 41 -2.33 -26.49 16.78
CA GLY A 41 -1.68 -25.83 17.92
C GLY A 41 -1.23 -24.40 17.66
N ILE A 42 -1.67 -23.75 16.57
CA ILE A 42 -1.30 -22.36 16.28
C ILE A 42 -2.30 -21.42 16.96
N SER A 43 -1.84 -20.66 17.94
CA SER A 43 -2.70 -19.67 18.60
C SER A 43 -3.02 -18.48 17.70
N HIS A 44 -4.16 -17.84 17.94
CA HIS A 44 -4.57 -16.62 17.24
C HIS A 44 -3.53 -15.50 17.39
N ASP A 45 -2.93 -15.37 18.57
CA ASP A 45 -1.90 -14.37 18.85
C ASP A 45 -0.63 -14.63 18.04
N LEU A 46 -0.15 -15.88 18.01
CA LEU A 46 1.02 -16.26 17.24
C LEU A 46 0.82 -16.03 15.74
N TRP A 47 -0.37 -16.35 15.23
CA TRP A 47 -0.70 -16.08 13.83
C TRP A 47 -0.72 -14.58 13.54
N ARG A 48 -1.39 -13.78 14.39
CA ARG A 48 -1.44 -12.32 14.26
C ARG A 48 -0.05 -11.71 14.25
N GLU A 49 0.83 -12.12 15.16
CA GLU A 49 2.22 -11.63 15.20
C GLU A 49 2.99 -11.99 13.92
N THR A 50 2.82 -13.21 13.42
CA THR A 50 3.46 -13.67 12.18
C THR A 50 2.94 -12.90 10.97
N TRP A 51 1.63 -12.64 10.92
CA TRP A 51 1.00 -11.84 9.89
C TRP A 51 1.46 -10.37 9.94
N ILE A 52 1.58 -9.78 11.13
CA ILE A 52 2.13 -8.43 11.34
C ILE A 52 3.59 -8.34 10.86
N LYS A 53 4.41 -9.36 11.16
CA LYS A 53 5.81 -9.45 10.68
C LYS A 53 5.90 -9.54 9.15
N LYS A 54 4.84 -9.98 8.48
CA LYS A 54 4.70 -10.03 7.01
C LYS A 54 3.95 -8.79 6.46
N ASP A 55 4.16 -7.65 7.10
CA ASP A 55 3.60 -6.33 6.75
C ASP A 55 2.07 -6.27 6.65
N CYS A 56 1.40 -7.21 7.32
CA CYS A 56 -0.05 -7.38 7.27
C CYS A 56 -0.54 -7.56 5.84
N SER A 57 0.12 -8.40 5.05
CA SER A 57 -0.31 -8.70 3.69
C SER A 57 -1.75 -9.24 3.69
N PHE A 58 -2.62 -8.67 2.85
CA PHE A 58 -4.01 -9.13 2.72
C PHE A 58 -4.01 -10.46 1.97
N TRP A 59 -4.62 -11.50 2.57
CA TRP A 59 -4.54 -12.87 2.06
C TRP A 59 -5.21 -13.06 0.70
N TYR A 60 -6.44 -12.54 0.53
CA TYR A 60 -7.19 -12.63 -0.71
C TYR A 60 -7.50 -11.24 -1.27
N THR A 61 -6.67 -10.78 -2.20
CA THR A 61 -6.71 -9.42 -2.77
C THR A 61 -8.07 -8.99 -3.33
N PRO A 62 -8.87 -9.85 -3.99
CA PRO A 62 -10.19 -9.44 -4.51
C PRO A 62 -11.16 -8.93 -3.43
N ASP A 63 -11.05 -9.41 -2.19
CA ASP A 63 -11.90 -8.96 -1.07
C ASP A 63 -11.31 -7.74 -0.34
N ARG A 64 -10.12 -7.28 -0.71
CA ARG A 64 -9.45 -6.19 -0.02
C ARG A 64 -10.22 -4.89 -0.20
N PRO A 65 -10.64 -4.22 0.89
CA PRO A 65 -11.28 -2.92 0.77
C PRO A 65 -10.34 -1.88 0.15
N ILE A 66 -10.90 -1.01 -0.70
CA ILE A 66 -10.17 0.08 -1.38
C ILE A 66 -9.39 0.96 -0.40
N ALA A 67 -10.01 1.35 0.71
CA ALA A 67 -9.44 2.21 1.74
C ALA A 67 -9.03 1.42 2.99
N TRP A 68 -8.53 0.20 2.79
CA TRP A 68 -8.16 -0.69 3.89
C TRP A 68 -7.01 -0.13 4.74
N ASP A 69 -7.27 0.02 6.04
CA ASP A 69 -6.38 0.59 7.03
C ASP A 69 -6.20 -0.42 8.17
N VAL A 70 -5.03 -1.08 8.18
CA VAL A 70 -4.73 -2.15 9.14
C VAL A 70 -4.60 -1.62 10.57
N GLU A 71 -4.15 -0.39 10.77
CA GLU A 71 -4.04 0.19 12.12
C GLU A 71 -5.43 0.36 12.73
N LYS A 72 -6.38 0.88 11.95
CA LYS A 72 -7.79 0.96 12.39
C LYS A 72 -8.40 -0.42 12.61
N GLN A 73 -8.09 -1.39 11.75
CA GLN A 73 -8.62 -2.74 11.86
C GLN A 73 -8.17 -3.41 13.16
N LEU A 74 -6.86 -3.43 13.44
CA LEU A 74 -6.31 -4.01 14.66
C LEU A 74 -6.76 -3.25 15.91
N LYS A 75 -6.85 -1.92 15.84
CA LYS A 75 -7.38 -1.11 16.94
C LYS A 75 -8.82 -1.46 17.31
N SER A 76 -9.62 -1.91 16.34
CA SER A 76 -11.02 -2.29 16.59
C SER A 76 -11.18 -3.52 17.49
N ILE A 77 -10.13 -4.36 17.58
CA ILE A 77 -10.06 -5.51 18.50
C ILE A 77 -9.11 -5.26 19.67
N GLY A 78 -8.77 -4.00 19.96
CA GLY A 78 -7.92 -3.61 21.09
C GLY A 78 -6.42 -3.79 20.86
N ILE A 79 -5.98 -4.14 19.65
CA ILE A 79 -4.56 -4.30 19.33
C ILE A 79 -3.97 -2.96 18.84
N MET A 80 -3.01 -2.44 19.58
CA MET A 80 -2.28 -1.23 19.20
C MET A 80 -1.12 -1.57 18.26
N TYR A 81 -1.29 -1.28 16.98
CA TYR A 81 -0.28 -1.47 15.94
C TYR A 81 -0.03 -0.15 15.21
N LYS A 82 1.24 0.13 14.95
CA LYS A 82 1.70 1.24 14.10
C LYS A 82 2.51 0.62 12.98
N LYS A 83 2.01 0.74 11.75
CA LYS A 83 2.78 0.32 10.59
C LYS A 83 3.98 1.23 10.50
N LYS A 84 5.18 0.65 10.53
CA LYS A 84 6.40 1.40 10.22
C LYS A 84 6.21 1.92 8.81
N ASP A 85 6.43 3.21 8.58
CA ASP A 85 6.42 3.76 7.23
C ASP A 85 7.34 2.89 6.37
N ALA A 86 6.76 2.14 5.44
CA ALA A 86 7.53 1.55 4.37
C ALA A 86 8.27 2.72 3.71
N ASN A 87 9.56 2.58 3.44
CA ASN A 87 10.30 3.60 2.70
C ASN A 87 9.51 3.89 1.42
N LYS A 88 8.83 5.02 1.41
CA LYS A 88 7.94 5.37 0.31
C LYS A 88 8.80 5.58 -0.92
N ASN A 89 8.46 4.89 -2.00
CA ASN A 89 9.14 5.10 -3.26
C ASN A 89 8.54 6.35 -3.90
N ILE A 90 9.34 7.42 -3.89
CA ILE A 90 8.88 8.75 -4.30
C ILE A 90 9.25 8.99 -5.76
N CYS A 91 8.26 9.35 -6.56
CA CYS A 91 8.47 9.84 -7.92
C CYS A 91 9.32 11.12 -7.88
N PRO A 92 10.50 11.15 -8.51
CA PRO A 92 11.32 12.34 -8.52
C PRO A 92 10.65 13.49 -9.28
N VAL A 93 9.80 13.22 -10.27
CA VAL A 93 9.11 14.23 -11.08
C VAL A 93 8.00 14.90 -10.27
N CYS A 94 6.97 14.17 -9.84
CA CYS A 94 5.75 14.75 -9.24
C CYS A 94 5.60 14.54 -7.72
N LYS A 95 6.56 13.88 -7.06
CA LYS A 95 6.57 13.56 -5.63
C LYS A 95 5.49 12.59 -5.13
N TYR A 96 4.73 11.97 -6.04
CA TYR A 96 3.89 10.83 -5.69
C TYR A 96 4.70 9.77 -4.91
N ASP A 97 4.26 9.41 -3.72
CA ASP A 97 4.99 8.60 -2.74
C ASP A 97 4.51 7.14 -2.69
N GLY A 98 3.75 6.72 -3.70
CA GLY A 98 3.20 5.37 -3.85
C GLY A 98 3.68 4.64 -5.10
N LEU A 99 4.95 4.80 -5.50
CA LEU A 99 5.52 3.92 -6.52
C LEU A 99 5.68 2.50 -5.96
N ASP A 100 5.50 1.49 -6.80
CA ASP A 100 5.63 0.08 -6.40
C ASP A 100 7.09 -0.27 -6.06
N GLU A 101 8.05 0.29 -6.80
CA GLU A 101 9.49 0.19 -6.54
C GLU A 101 10.21 1.56 -6.63
N PRO A 102 11.46 1.69 -6.13
CA PRO A 102 12.22 2.93 -6.27
C PRO A 102 12.39 3.31 -7.74
N ALA A 103 12.18 4.59 -8.08
CA ALA A 103 12.35 5.08 -9.45
C ALA A 103 13.73 4.76 -10.07
N TYR A 104 14.75 4.64 -9.21
CA TYR A 104 16.09 4.23 -9.60
C TYR A 104 16.72 3.35 -8.52
N ASN A 105 17.49 2.35 -8.93
CA ASN A 105 18.27 1.51 -8.02
C ASN A 105 19.55 2.21 -7.51
N SER A 106 20.32 1.55 -6.65
CA SER A 106 21.55 2.09 -6.05
C SER A 106 22.66 2.41 -7.06
N LEU A 107 22.60 1.85 -8.26
CA LEU A 107 23.54 2.13 -9.36
C LEU A 107 23.04 3.24 -10.29
N GLY A 108 21.83 3.76 -10.04
CA GLY A 108 21.23 4.85 -10.81
C GLY A 108 20.43 4.42 -12.03
N TYR A 109 20.27 3.12 -12.30
CA TYR A 109 19.42 2.61 -13.40
C TYR A 109 17.93 2.81 -13.05
N GLY A 110 17.14 3.24 -14.03
CA GLY A 110 15.70 3.43 -13.89
C GLY A 110 14.96 2.11 -13.71
N SER A 111 13.83 2.15 -13.01
CA SER A 111 12.97 0.96 -12.82
C SER A 111 12.15 0.58 -14.06
N TYR A 112 12.11 1.43 -15.09
CA TYR A 112 11.22 1.30 -16.26
C TYR A 112 9.72 1.37 -15.97
N ASP A 113 9.35 1.51 -14.70
CA ASP A 113 7.98 1.81 -14.27
C ASP A 113 7.51 3.17 -14.77
N ILE A 114 6.20 3.26 -14.96
CA ILE A 114 5.50 4.49 -15.33
C ILE A 114 4.83 5.06 -14.08
N CYS A 115 5.18 6.28 -13.70
CA CYS A 115 4.56 6.94 -12.56
C CYS A 115 3.05 7.14 -12.79
N GLN A 116 2.21 6.56 -11.93
CA GLN A 116 0.74 6.72 -11.98
C GLN A 116 0.29 8.19 -11.87
N GLY A 117 1.09 9.02 -11.21
CA GLY A 117 0.80 10.44 -11.03
C GLY A 117 1.06 11.30 -12.26
N CYS A 118 2.29 11.25 -12.80
CA CYS A 118 2.71 12.16 -13.89
C CYS A 118 3.00 11.50 -15.23
N GLY A 119 2.92 10.16 -15.32
CA GLY A 119 3.13 9.40 -16.54
C GLY A 119 4.58 9.27 -16.98
N PHE A 120 5.55 9.70 -16.17
CA PHE A 120 6.96 9.58 -16.49
C PHE A 120 7.46 8.13 -16.37
N GLN A 121 8.18 7.65 -17.38
CA GLN A 121 8.83 6.35 -17.41
C GLN A 121 10.33 6.45 -17.07
N PHE A 122 10.73 5.86 -15.94
CA PHE A 122 12.09 5.99 -15.44
C PHE A 122 13.10 5.15 -16.24
N GLY A 123 14.19 5.75 -16.73
CA GLY A 123 15.19 5.09 -17.58
C GLY A 123 14.95 5.25 -19.09
N LEU A 124 13.78 5.77 -19.50
CA LEU A 124 13.45 6.04 -20.90
C LEU A 124 13.17 7.53 -21.15
N ASP A 125 12.22 8.13 -20.44
CA ASP A 125 11.89 9.57 -20.60
C ASP A 125 12.99 10.50 -20.08
N ASP A 126 13.94 9.94 -19.34
CA ASP A 126 15.09 10.63 -18.77
C ASP A 126 16.39 10.37 -19.55
N TYR A 127 16.33 9.71 -20.70
CA TYR A 127 17.47 9.51 -21.59
C TYR A 127 17.68 10.71 -22.54
N PRO A 128 18.93 11.10 -22.89
CA PRO A 128 20.22 10.59 -22.38
C PRO A 128 20.68 11.26 -21.07
N ASP A 129 20.03 12.35 -20.66
CA ASP A 129 20.39 13.12 -19.45
C ASP A 129 19.25 13.07 -18.45
N LYS A 130 19.45 12.24 -17.42
CA LYS A 130 18.45 11.96 -16.39
C LYS A 130 17.89 13.20 -15.74
N ASN A 131 18.76 14.11 -15.32
CA ASN A 131 18.34 15.29 -14.58
C ASN A 131 17.57 16.27 -15.48
N LYS A 132 18.03 16.45 -16.73
CA LYS A 132 17.31 17.29 -17.69
C LYS A 132 15.95 16.71 -18.08
N GLY A 133 15.86 15.40 -18.29
CA GLY A 133 14.60 14.74 -18.63
C GLY A 133 13.56 14.87 -17.52
N ILE A 134 13.95 14.56 -16.28
CA ILE A 134 13.10 14.74 -15.09
C ILE A 134 12.61 16.19 -14.96
N GLN A 135 13.51 17.17 -15.12
CA GLN A 135 13.18 18.59 -15.01
C GLN A 135 12.19 19.01 -16.10
N LYS A 136 12.51 18.71 -17.36
CA LYS A 136 11.68 19.08 -18.52
C LYS A 136 10.28 18.48 -18.43
N TRP A 137 10.17 17.22 -18.01
CA TRP A 137 8.87 16.59 -17.84
C TRP A 137 8.07 17.24 -16.71
N ARG A 138 8.71 17.51 -15.57
CA ARG A 138 8.04 18.19 -14.44
C ARG A 138 7.48 19.53 -14.88
N GLU A 139 8.27 20.33 -15.59
CA GLU A 139 7.85 21.66 -16.07
C GLU A 139 6.68 21.57 -17.06
N ASN A 140 6.72 20.63 -18.00
CA ASN A 140 5.64 20.42 -18.96
C ASN A 140 4.36 19.93 -18.29
N TRP A 141 4.49 18.99 -17.36
CA TRP A 141 3.37 18.46 -16.60
C TRP A 141 2.71 19.54 -15.72
N ILE A 142 3.51 20.39 -15.05
CA ILE A 142 3.00 21.56 -14.32
C ILE A 142 2.28 22.53 -15.27
N ARG A 143 2.88 22.84 -16.42
CA ARG A 143 2.27 23.72 -17.44
C ARG A 143 0.96 23.16 -17.98
N GLY A 144 0.84 21.83 -18.06
CA GLY A 144 -0.36 21.10 -18.46
C GLY A 144 -1.43 20.96 -17.37
N GLY A 145 -1.28 21.65 -16.23
CA GLY A 145 -2.26 21.65 -15.14
C GLY A 145 -2.05 20.55 -14.10
N SER A 146 -0.92 19.83 -14.14
CA SER A 146 -0.59 18.75 -13.20
C SER A 146 -1.69 17.69 -13.11
N SER A 147 -2.21 17.24 -14.24
CA SER A 147 -3.24 16.19 -14.27
C SER A 147 -2.67 14.85 -13.82
N TRP A 148 -3.49 14.07 -13.11
CA TRP A 148 -3.19 12.68 -12.78
C TRP A 148 -3.17 11.84 -14.06
N TYR A 149 -2.12 11.02 -14.25
CA TYR A 149 -1.92 10.27 -15.48
C TYR A 149 -2.75 8.98 -15.55
N SER A 150 -2.76 8.18 -14.48
CA SER A 150 -3.33 6.84 -14.53
C SER A 150 -4.86 6.86 -14.57
N THR A 151 -5.44 6.09 -15.48
CA THR A 151 -6.89 5.90 -15.65
C THR A 151 -7.44 4.68 -14.90
N SER A 152 -6.55 3.79 -14.44
CA SER A 152 -6.87 2.51 -13.81
C SER A 152 -6.60 2.46 -12.31
N SER A 153 -5.84 3.42 -11.76
CA SER A 153 -5.59 3.56 -10.32
C SER A 153 -6.56 4.56 -9.70
N ILE A 154 -7.03 4.24 -8.50
CA ILE A 154 -7.79 5.16 -7.66
C ILE A 154 -6.86 6.34 -7.38
N LYS A 155 -7.24 7.55 -7.80
CA LYS A 155 -6.56 8.77 -7.38
C LYS A 155 -6.65 8.79 -5.84
N PRO A 156 -5.55 8.56 -5.08
CA PRO A 156 -5.59 8.79 -3.64
C PRO A 156 -5.90 10.28 -3.41
N ASN A 157 -6.01 10.77 -2.16
CA ASN A 157 -6.13 12.22 -1.88
C ASN A 157 -4.88 12.98 -2.36
N TRP A 158 -4.75 13.10 -3.68
CA TRP A 158 -3.57 13.52 -4.40
C TRP A 158 -3.86 14.91 -4.91
N ASN A 159 -3.11 15.83 -4.33
CA ASN A 159 -3.12 17.24 -4.66
C ASN A 159 -1.72 17.62 -5.15
N PRO A 160 -1.53 17.91 -6.45
CA PRO A 160 -0.22 18.28 -6.98
C PRO A 160 0.33 19.55 -6.32
N THR A 161 -0.55 20.46 -5.91
CA THR A 161 -0.17 21.71 -5.25
C THR A 161 0.47 21.47 -3.89
N GLU A 162 -0.09 20.59 -3.06
CA GLU A 162 0.47 20.24 -1.73
C GLU A 162 1.84 19.57 -1.84
N GLN A 163 1.99 18.65 -2.81
CA GLN A 163 3.22 17.90 -3.04
C GLN A 163 4.37 18.78 -3.57
N LEU A 164 4.08 19.74 -4.44
CA LEU A 164 5.07 20.63 -5.02
C LEU A 164 5.49 21.77 -4.08
N ILE A 165 4.68 22.15 -3.07
CA ILE A 165 5.07 23.14 -2.05
C ILE A 165 6.36 22.73 -1.33
N HIS A 166 6.58 21.43 -1.10
CA HIS A 166 7.81 20.94 -0.47
C HIS A 166 9.08 21.15 -1.33
N LEU A 167 8.96 21.28 -2.67
CA LEU A 167 10.09 21.56 -3.55
C LEU A 167 10.55 23.03 -3.51
N SER A 168 9.63 23.97 -3.25
CA SER A 168 9.94 25.40 -3.21
C SER A 168 10.84 25.80 -2.02
N LYS A 169 10.90 24.97 -0.98
CA LYS A 169 11.68 25.18 0.25
C LYS A 169 13.10 24.60 0.18
N ILE A 170 13.44 23.85 -0.87
CA ILE A 170 14.78 23.31 -1.11
C ILE A 170 15.49 24.19 -2.14
N LYS A 171 15.63 25.48 -1.82
CA LYS A 171 16.70 26.31 -2.37
C LYS A 171 17.66 26.59 -1.21
N LYS A 172 18.74 25.82 -1.15
CA LYS A 172 20.01 26.20 -0.53
C LYS A 172 21.11 25.87 -1.53
#